data_AF-E2NBC8-F1
#
_entry.id   AF-E2NBC8-F1
#
_cell.length_a   1.000
_cell.length_b   1.000
_cell.length_c   1.000
_cell.angle_alpha   90.00
_cell.angle_beta   90.00
_cell.angle_gamma   90.00
#
_symmetry.space_group_name_H-M   'P 1'
#
loop_
_entity.id
_entity.type
_entity.pdbx_description
1 polymer ?
#
loop_
_entity_poly.entity_id
_entity_poly.type
_entity_poly.pdbx_seq_one_letter_code
_entity_poly.pdbx_strand_id
1 'polypeptide(L)'
;MKKSYYLLGFLPLFYSCSEIEDLPNVESSVSNVTTRAAGDGVYDVLGYGYDITDDYMGENSTRLKILDVEAFVKANPNRFDKQFSGVIDQRCFAGADAQSFLSQIITDTNFSGSVGSLPEKKDKEGFFSGTITTGFKTSSKYFYSSKYSFARAEVFKKQRRYLLNTDIETLSKYLLSSFVEDLNKYSADKIVEMYGTHVLTNITVGGKYTAYYKSAIIEENSSTEKTEIVSAGAKYNLSNIGLDAHGSWSKTEVEERNKKNSNWECYIKALGGSTSGTTITLAPEQGPSFSINLGAWTESVDDQHSRLFDVNWNATYPIYDLISDPIKKQEMKEAVFRYIDSKKIDVLDLHPLYQFAKGSSFHYNTDLYSLGWERQGVMCYVLLQKGNEDAIPLYQF
;
A
#
# COMPACT_ATOMS: atom_id res chain seq x y z
N MET A 1 -53.37 -53.20 -36.47
CA MET A 1 -52.44 -54.14 -35.80
C MET A 1 -51.18 -53.38 -35.40
N LYS A 2 -50.84 -53.35 -34.09
CA LYS A 2 -49.50 -53.14 -33.48
C LYS A 2 -48.79 -51.81 -33.84
N LYS A 3 -48.17 -51.03 -32.94
CA LYS A 3 -47.70 -51.18 -31.56
C LYS A 3 -47.37 -49.76 -31.04
N SER A 4 -47.52 -49.57 -29.74
CA SER A 4 -47.03 -48.42 -28.96
C SER A 4 -45.51 -48.46 -28.84
N TYR A 5 -44.84 -47.30 -28.85
CA TYR A 5 -43.58 -47.09 -28.13
C TYR A 5 -43.55 -45.67 -27.56
N TYR A 6 -43.55 -45.61 -26.22
CA TYR A 6 -43.22 -44.44 -25.42
C TYR A 6 -41.72 -44.22 -25.48
N LEU A 7 -41.29 -42.97 -25.69
CA LEU A 7 -39.93 -42.55 -25.34
C LEU A 7 -40.03 -41.32 -24.43
N LEU A 8 -39.69 -41.52 -23.17
CA LEU A 8 -39.45 -40.50 -22.15
C LEU A 8 -38.27 -39.63 -22.60
N GLY A 9 -38.52 -38.34 -22.86
CA GLY A 9 -37.48 -37.32 -22.98
C GLY A 9 -37.23 -36.68 -21.62
N PHE A 10 -36.10 -37.02 -20.99
CA PHE A 10 -35.55 -36.29 -19.84
C PHE A 10 -34.96 -34.96 -20.35
N LEU A 11 -35.56 -33.83 -20.00
CA LEU A 11 -34.91 -32.52 -20.07
C LEU A 11 -34.16 -32.26 -18.75
N PRO A 12 -32.83 -32.02 -18.75
CA PRO A 12 -32.19 -31.39 -17.62
C PRO A 12 -32.44 -29.87 -17.69
N LEU A 13 -33.30 -29.39 -16.80
CA LEU A 13 -33.40 -27.98 -16.44
C LEU A 13 -32.07 -27.57 -15.78
N PHE A 14 -31.23 -26.81 -16.49
CA PHE A 14 -30.16 -26.06 -15.87
C PHE A 14 -30.79 -24.87 -15.12
N TYR A 15 -31.03 -25.05 -13.82
CA TYR A 15 -31.22 -23.93 -12.89
C TYR A 15 -29.86 -23.22 -12.76
N SER A 16 -29.75 -22.05 -13.37
CA SER A 16 -28.80 -21.02 -12.99
C SER A 16 -29.33 -20.38 -11.70
N CYS A 17 -28.75 -20.72 -10.55
CA CYS A 17 -28.82 -19.89 -9.34
C CYS A 17 -27.74 -18.82 -9.50
N SER A 18 -28.12 -17.59 -9.87
CA SER A 18 -28.63 -16.52 -9.02
C SER A 18 -27.51 -15.84 -8.22
N GLU A 19 -27.37 -14.55 -8.51
CA GLU A 19 -26.58 -13.52 -7.84
C GLU A 19 -26.36 -13.80 -6.35
N ILE A 20 -25.10 -13.78 -5.94
CA ILE A 20 -24.74 -13.71 -4.52
C ILE A 20 -25.13 -12.31 -4.05
N GLU A 21 -26.13 -12.25 -3.19
CA GLU A 21 -26.47 -11.06 -2.41
C GLU A 21 -25.23 -10.61 -1.63
N ASP A 22 -24.76 -9.39 -1.91
CA ASP A 22 -23.79 -8.70 -1.08
C ASP A 22 -24.40 -8.51 0.31
N LEU A 23 -23.88 -9.25 1.29
CA LEU A 23 -24.18 -9.01 2.70
C LEU A 23 -23.64 -7.63 3.08
N PRO A 24 -24.45 -6.77 3.73
CA PRO A 24 -23.97 -5.46 4.15
C PRO A 24 -22.89 -5.66 5.21
N ASN A 25 -21.66 -5.30 4.85
CA ASN A 25 -20.57 -5.21 5.81
C ASN A 25 -20.94 -4.14 6.83
N VAL A 26 -21.26 -4.55 8.06
CA VAL A 26 -21.40 -3.63 9.18
C VAL A 26 -19.98 -3.16 9.51
N GLU A 27 -19.52 -2.15 8.80
CA GLU A 27 -18.35 -1.39 9.21
C GLU A 27 -18.63 -0.83 10.60
N SER A 28 -17.88 -1.30 11.59
CA SER A 28 -17.73 -0.60 12.85
C SER A 28 -17.29 0.82 12.53
N SER A 29 -18.21 1.78 12.69
CA SER A 29 -17.99 3.19 12.45
C SER A 29 -17.01 3.75 13.49
N VAL A 30 -15.73 3.46 13.32
CA VAL A 30 -14.66 4.30 13.86
C VAL A 30 -14.62 5.48 12.91
N SER A 31 -15.15 6.61 13.35
CA SER A 31 -15.09 7.88 12.63
C SER A 31 -13.67 8.08 12.09
N ASN A 32 -13.51 8.12 10.76
CA ASN A 32 -12.27 8.51 10.12
C ASN A 32 -11.93 9.93 10.58
N VAL A 33 -11.06 10.05 11.59
CA VAL A 33 -10.56 11.34 12.06
C VAL A 33 -9.53 11.82 11.05
N THR A 34 -9.99 12.45 9.98
CA THR A 34 -9.12 13.33 9.20
C THR A 34 -8.71 14.45 10.16
N THR A 35 -7.46 14.42 10.64
CA THR A 35 -6.96 15.39 11.60
C THR A 35 -6.98 16.77 10.94
N ARG A 36 -7.84 17.68 11.44
CA ARG A 36 -8.03 19.05 10.92
C ARG A 36 -6.74 19.91 10.89
N ALA A 37 -5.62 19.39 11.38
CA ALA A 37 -4.32 20.05 11.40
C ALA A 37 -3.47 19.83 10.14
N ALA A 38 -3.79 18.83 9.31
CA ALA A 38 -3.07 18.65 8.05
C ALA A 38 -3.35 19.84 7.10
N GLY A 39 -2.31 20.54 6.66
CA GLY A 39 -2.42 21.75 5.85
C GLY A 39 -2.70 23.05 6.62
N ASP A 40 -2.41 23.13 7.92
CA ASP A 40 -2.55 24.38 8.69
C ASP A 40 -1.51 25.46 8.30
N GLY A 41 -0.46 25.08 7.56
CA GLY A 41 0.63 25.94 7.15
C GLY A 41 1.58 26.37 8.28
N VAL A 42 1.33 26.00 9.54
CA VAL A 42 2.14 26.37 10.72
C VAL A 42 3.04 25.21 11.14
N TYR A 43 2.46 24.07 11.52
CA TYR A 43 3.19 22.87 11.96
C TYR A 43 2.70 21.61 11.26
N ASP A 44 1.56 21.66 10.59
CA ASP A 44 0.94 20.54 9.90
C ASP A 44 0.80 19.34 10.85
N VAL A 45 1.17 18.14 10.41
CA VAL A 45 1.22 16.93 11.25
C VAL A 45 2.54 16.74 12.01
N LEU A 46 3.36 17.77 12.20
CA LEU A 46 4.58 17.67 13.01
C LEU A 46 4.22 17.41 14.49
N GLY A 47 4.90 16.44 15.10
CA GLY A 47 4.64 16.00 16.47
C GLY A 47 3.43 15.07 16.62
N TYR A 48 2.82 14.63 15.52
CA TYR A 48 1.75 13.64 15.52
C TYR A 48 2.29 12.22 15.53
N GLY A 49 1.45 11.31 15.99
CA GLY A 49 1.65 9.89 15.85
C GLY A 49 1.59 9.41 14.39
N TYR A 50 2.25 8.29 14.11
CA TYR A 50 2.21 7.62 12.82
C TYR A 50 2.16 6.11 13.02
N ASP A 51 1.28 5.43 12.29
CA ASP A 51 1.16 3.98 12.31
C ASP A 51 1.91 3.35 11.13
N ILE A 52 3.06 2.74 11.40
CA ILE A 52 3.85 2.06 10.37
C ILE A 52 3.21 0.79 9.83
N THR A 53 2.06 0.34 10.34
CA THR A 53 1.35 -0.83 9.81
C THR A 53 0.31 -0.44 8.75
N ASP A 54 -0.03 0.84 8.63
CA ASP A 54 -0.96 1.36 7.63
C ASP A 54 -0.31 1.51 6.25
N ASP A 55 -1.09 2.03 5.28
CA ASP A 55 -0.58 2.47 3.99
C ASP A 55 0.60 3.43 4.14
N TYR A 56 1.69 3.16 3.42
CA TYR A 56 2.90 3.98 3.51
C TYR A 56 2.61 5.42 3.06
N MET A 57 2.77 6.39 3.98
CA MET A 57 2.44 7.79 3.78
C MET A 57 1.02 7.96 3.18
N GLY A 58 0.09 7.13 3.64
CA GLY A 58 -1.32 7.20 3.29
C GLY A 58 -2.04 8.32 4.06
N GLU A 59 -3.21 8.68 3.58
CA GLU A 59 -4.05 9.75 4.17
C GLU A 59 -4.43 9.48 5.63
N ASN A 60 -4.60 8.21 5.98
CA ASN A 60 -5.10 7.80 7.30
C ASN A 60 -3.99 7.33 8.24
N SER A 61 -2.71 7.35 7.82
CA SER A 61 -1.61 6.74 8.57
C SER A 61 -1.11 7.61 9.73
N THR A 62 -1.47 8.90 9.75
CA THR A 62 -1.25 9.81 10.87
C THR A 62 -2.28 9.57 11.97
N ARG A 63 -1.84 9.66 13.23
CA ARG A 63 -2.63 9.41 14.44
C ARG A 63 -2.71 10.65 15.31
N LEU A 64 -3.18 10.53 16.55
CA LEU A 64 -3.33 11.67 17.46
C LEU A 64 -2.00 12.39 17.74
N LYS A 65 -2.10 13.68 18.10
CA LYS A 65 -0.95 14.54 18.40
C LYS A 65 -0.26 14.08 19.70
N ILE A 66 1.07 13.94 19.68
CA ILE A 66 1.87 13.46 20.82
C ILE A 66 2.64 14.62 21.46
N LEU A 67 3.24 15.48 20.63
CA LEU A 67 4.12 16.57 21.08
C LEU A 67 3.42 17.93 21.08
N ASP A 68 3.69 18.73 22.11
CA ASP A 68 3.42 20.16 22.13
C ASP A 68 4.51 20.91 21.37
N VAL A 69 4.38 20.89 20.04
CA VAL A 69 5.29 21.57 19.11
C VAL A 69 5.37 23.08 19.38
N GLU A 70 4.25 23.71 19.75
CA GLU A 70 4.23 25.15 19.99
C GLU A 70 5.05 25.51 21.22
N ALA A 71 4.87 24.78 22.33
CA ALA A 71 5.68 24.95 23.53
C ALA A 71 7.17 24.70 23.25
N PHE A 72 7.50 23.65 22.47
CA PHE A 72 8.88 23.38 22.06
C PHE A 72 9.49 24.54 21.28
N VAL A 73 8.79 25.05 20.25
CA VAL A 73 9.28 26.14 19.40
C VAL A 73 9.45 27.43 20.21
N LYS A 74 8.52 27.74 21.10
CA LYS A 74 8.60 28.91 21.98
C LYS A 74 9.82 28.85 22.90
N ALA A 75 10.12 27.70 23.47
CA ALA A 75 11.27 27.51 24.36
C ALA A 75 12.59 27.36 23.59
N ASN A 76 12.56 26.88 22.34
CA ASN A 76 13.73 26.55 21.53
C ASN A 76 13.62 27.12 20.10
N PRO A 77 13.53 28.45 19.92
CA PRO A 77 13.21 29.06 18.63
C PRO A 77 14.21 28.73 17.51
N ASN A 78 15.47 28.45 17.86
CA ASN A 78 16.53 28.10 16.90
C ASN A 78 16.61 26.59 16.59
N ARG A 79 15.65 25.79 17.07
CA ARG A 79 15.61 24.32 16.90
C ARG A 79 14.43 23.87 16.05
N PHE A 80 13.71 24.81 15.45
CA PHE A 80 12.62 24.55 14.52
C PHE A 80 12.99 25.07 13.14
N ASP A 81 13.08 24.15 12.18
CA ASP A 81 13.34 24.48 10.79
C ASP A 81 12.06 24.32 9.97
N LYS A 82 11.67 25.41 9.29
CA LYS A 82 10.60 25.43 8.29
C LYS A 82 11.17 25.91 6.97
N GLN A 83 11.38 25.00 6.03
CA GLN A 83 12.06 25.29 4.77
C GLN A 83 11.13 25.06 3.58
N PHE A 84 11.09 26.01 2.66
CA PHE A 84 10.43 25.83 1.36
C PHE A 84 11.32 24.99 0.44
N SER A 85 10.73 24.13 -0.39
CA SER A 85 11.45 23.31 -1.37
C SER A 85 11.04 23.63 -2.80
N GLY A 86 9.75 23.51 -3.13
CA GLY A 86 9.25 23.72 -4.49
C GLY A 86 9.68 22.65 -5.51
N VAL A 87 10.26 21.54 -5.07
CA VAL A 87 10.79 20.48 -5.94
C VAL A 87 9.66 19.57 -6.41
N ILE A 88 9.64 19.28 -7.70
CA ILE A 88 8.75 18.29 -8.31
C ILE A 88 9.61 17.10 -8.71
N ASP A 89 9.15 15.89 -8.38
CA ASP A 89 9.90 14.67 -8.63
C ASP A 89 8.93 13.47 -8.69
N GLN A 90 9.46 12.30 -8.99
CA GLN A 90 8.69 11.07 -9.12
C GLN A 90 9.47 9.84 -8.66
N ARG A 91 8.78 8.85 -8.08
CA ARG A 91 9.40 7.60 -7.62
C ARG A 91 8.50 6.40 -7.88
N CYS A 92 9.06 5.21 -7.87
CA CYS A 92 8.30 3.97 -8.02
C CYS A 92 8.89 2.89 -7.11
N PHE A 93 8.06 2.34 -6.23
CA PHE A 93 8.36 1.10 -5.49
C PHE A 93 7.71 -0.06 -6.24
N ALA A 94 8.40 -1.19 -6.38
CA ALA A 94 7.86 -2.34 -7.08
C ALA A 94 8.42 -3.65 -6.52
N GLY A 95 7.67 -4.74 -6.68
CA GLY A 95 8.11 -6.09 -6.32
C GLY A 95 7.38 -7.13 -7.14
N ALA A 96 8.03 -8.29 -7.30
CA ALA A 96 7.47 -9.44 -8.01
C ALA A 96 6.25 -10.05 -7.30
N ASP A 97 6.13 -9.80 -6.00
CA ASP A 97 5.04 -10.20 -5.11
C ASP A 97 4.85 -9.14 -4.00
N ALA A 98 3.86 -9.36 -3.12
CA ALA A 98 3.54 -8.42 -2.04
C ALA A 98 4.70 -8.23 -1.04
N GLN A 99 5.46 -9.28 -0.72
CA GLN A 99 6.52 -9.23 0.30
C GLN A 99 7.78 -8.51 -0.22
N SER A 100 8.18 -8.81 -1.45
CA SER A 100 9.27 -8.11 -2.14
C SER A 100 8.93 -6.63 -2.37
N PHE A 101 7.68 -6.31 -2.67
CA PHE A 101 7.21 -4.92 -2.78
C PHE A 101 7.32 -4.16 -1.45
N LEU A 102 6.84 -4.74 -0.34
CA LEU A 102 6.98 -4.11 0.99
C LEU A 102 8.44 -3.96 1.40
N SER A 103 9.27 -4.95 1.07
CA SER A 103 10.72 -4.90 1.28
C SER A 103 11.38 -3.78 0.50
N GLN A 104 10.91 -3.50 -0.73
CA GLN A 104 11.38 -2.38 -1.54
C GLN A 104 11.07 -1.04 -0.88
N ILE A 105 9.84 -0.84 -0.36
CA ILE A 105 9.48 0.39 0.38
C ILE A 105 10.43 0.58 1.57
N ILE A 106 10.64 -0.47 2.38
CA ILE A 106 11.51 -0.39 3.57
C ILE A 106 12.95 -0.01 3.20
N THR A 107 13.45 -0.56 2.08
CA THR A 107 14.83 -0.37 1.63
C THR A 107 15.02 1.03 1.04
N ASP A 108 14.18 1.42 0.09
CA ASP A 108 14.33 2.69 -0.65
C ASP A 108 14.04 3.92 0.21
N THR A 109 13.25 3.75 1.27
CA THR A 109 13.00 4.81 2.27
C THR A 109 14.06 4.83 3.36
N ASN A 110 15.03 3.90 3.32
CA ASN A 110 16.05 3.72 4.35
C ASN A 110 15.48 3.49 5.77
N PHE A 111 14.28 2.94 5.89
CA PHE A 111 13.62 2.73 7.19
C PHE A 111 14.46 1.82 8.10
N SER A 112 14.97 0.70 7.58
CA SER A 112 15.75 -0.27 8.38
C SER A 112 17.08 0.29 8.92
N GLY A 113 17.67 1.27 8.23
CA GLY A 113 18.94 1.89 8.62
C GLY A 113 18.77 3.12 9.49
N SER A 114 17.56 3.37 10.00
CA SER A 114 17.19 4.64 10.60
C SER A 114 16.93 4.59 12.10
N VAL A 115 16.81 5.78 12.70
CA VAL A 115 16.38 5.96 14.09
C VAL A 115 14.96 5.43 14.32
N GLY A 116 14.08 5.54 13.33
CA GLY A 116 12.73 4.99 13.36
C GLY A 116 12.68 3.47 13.19
N SER A 117 13.81 2.79 13.01
CA SER A 117 13.82 1.33 12.91
C SER A 117 13.50 0.66 14.25
N LEU A 118 13.08 -0.60 14.18
CA LEU A 118 12.79 -1.45 15.35
C LEU A 118 13.80 -2.62 15.38
N PRO A 119 15.06 -2.40 15.77
CA PRO A 119 16.14 -3.39 15.61
C PRO A 119 15.92 -4.69 16.39
N GLU A 120 15.14 -4.64 17.46
CA GLU A 120 14.81 -5.82 18.27
C GLU A 120 13.70 -6.68 17.66
N LYS A 121 12.93 -6.13 16.71
CA LYS A 121 12.00 -6.91 15.91
C LYS A 121 12.77 -7.56 14.76
N LYS A 122 13.00 -8.87 14.86
CA LYS A 122 13.87 -9.63 13.96
C LYS A 122 13.34 -9.74 12.53
N ASP A 123 12.04 -9.90 12.37
CA ASP A 123 11.37 -9.93 11.08
C ASP A 123 10.83 -8.53 10.72
N LYS A 124 10.80 -8.22 9.42
CA LYS A 124 10.25 -6.96 8.90
C LYS A 124 8.76 -7.05 8.58
N GLU A 125 8.10 -8.15 8.95
CA GLU A 125 6.71 -8.38 8.60
C GLU A 125 5.79 -7.46 9.39
N GLY A 126 4.67 -7.09 8.78
CA GLY A 126 3.70 -6.14 9.34
C GLY A 126 4.03 -4.68 9.05
N PHE A 127 5.30 -4.34 8.75
CA PHE A 127 5.69 -2.99 8.32
C PHE A 127 5.05 -2.66 6.98
N PHE A 128 4.36 -1.51 6.94
CA PHE A 128 3.65 -0.91 5.83
C PHE A 128 2.65 -1.85 5.12
N SER A 129 2.22 -2.91 5.82
CA SER A 129 1.31 -3.95 5.33
C SER A 129 -0.02 -3.39 4.84
N GLY A 130 -0.50 -2.31 5.45
CA GLY A 130 -1.65 -1.52 5.04
C GLY A 130 -1.56 -1.00 3.60
N THR A 131 -0.35 -0.87 3.04
CA THR A 131 -0.18 -0.52 1.62
C THR A 131 -0.83 -1.58 0.73
N ILE A 132 -0.67 -2.86 1.07
CA ILE A 132 -1.27 -4.00 0.36
C ILE A 132 -2.77 -4.12 0.66
N THR A 133 -3.16 -4.08 1.93
CA THR A 133 -4.56 -4.35 2.31
C THR A 133 -5.48 -3.18 1.99
N THR A 134 -5.10 -1.96 2.37
CA THR A 134 -5.93 -0.76 2.19
C THR A 134 -5.56 0.05 0.94
N GLY A 135 -4.26 0.21 0.65
CA GLY A 135 -3.79 1.04 -0.48
C GLY A 135 -4.20 0.46 -1.83
N PHE A 136 -3.92 -0.81 -2.07
CA PHE A 136 -4.38 -1.55 -3.27
C PHE A 136 -5.86 -1.99 -3.21
N LYS A 137 -6.62 -1.58 -2.18
CA LYS A 137 -8.04 -1.93 -1.97
C LYS A 137 -8.31 -3.45 -2.09
N THR A 138 -7.50 -4.25 -1.41
CA THR A 138 -7.66 -5.71 -1.51
C THR A 138 -8.68 -6.21 -0.50
N SER A 139 -9.69 -6.94 -0.99
CA SER A 139 -10.78 -7.48 -0.16
C SER A 139 -10.47 -8.87 0.41
N SER A 140 -9.48 -9.57 -0.12
CA SER A 140 -9.09 -10.91 0.32
C SER A 140 -7.64 -11.25 -0.02
N LYS A 141 -7.12 -12.31 0.61
CA LYS A 141 -5.77 -12.87 0.37
C LYS A 141 -5.49 -13.21 -1.09
N TYR A 142 -6.53 -13.56 -1.86
CA TYR A 142 -6.38 -13.86 -3.28
C TYR A 142 -5.81 -12.67 -4.06
N PHE A 143 -6.25 -11.44 -3.75
CA PHE A 143 -5.84 -10.23 -4.47
C PHE A 143 -4.42 -9.76 -4.15
N TYR A 144 -3.78 -10.36 -3.14
CA TYR A 144 -2.36 -10.16 -2.83
C TYR A 144 -1.54 -11.44 -2.78
N SER A 145 -2.03 -12.48 -3.46
CA SER A 145 -1.32 -13.75 -3.66
C SER A 145 -0.09 -13.60 -4.56
N SER A 146 0.76 -14.63 -4.60
CA SER A 146 1.96 -14.69 -5.47
C SER A 146 1.64 -14.67 -6.99
N LYS A 147 0.36 -14.75 -7.36
CA LYS A 147 -0.12 -14.49 -8.72
C LYS A 147 0.24 -13.08 -9.21
N TYR A 148 0.17 -12.10 -8.31
CA TYR A 148 0.28 -10.68 -8.66
C TYR A 148 1.64 -10.12 -8.29
N SER A 149 2.15 -9.26 -9.16
CA SER A 149 3.23 -8.33 -8.87
C SER A 149 2.64 -6.96 -8.56
N PHE A 150 3.36 -6.14 -7.78
CA PHE A 150 2.87 -4.87 -7.25
C PHE A 150 3.81 -3.72 -7.57
N ALA A 151 3.25 -2.57 -7.95
CA ALA A 151 3.96 -1.32 -8.10
C ALA A 151 3.17 -0.16 -7.52
N ARG A 152 3.89 0.74 -6.86
CA ARG A 152 3.41 2.02 -6.37
C ARG A 152 4.24 3.13 -7.00
N ALA A 153 3.67 3.84 -7.95
CA ALA A 153 4.32 4.98 -8.60
C ALA A 153 3.74 6.29 -8.08
N GLU A 154 4.61 7.27 -7.81
CA GLU A 154 4.21 8.56 -7.25
C GLU A 154 4.81 9.70 -8.07
N VAL A 155 3.99 10.70 -8.41
CA VAL A 155 4.43 12.01 -8.89
C VAL A 155 4.08 13.01 -7.80
N PHE A 156 5.05 13.77 -7.31
CA PHE A 156 4.88 14.60 -6.12
C PHE A 156 5.59 15.94 -6.22
N LYS A 157 5.06 16.94 -5.50
CA LYS A 157 5.72 18.21 -5.23
C LYS A 157 6.03 18.32 -3.75
N LYS A 158 7.29 18.57 -3.41
CA LYS A 158 7.76 18.96 -2.08
C LYS A 158 7.47 20.45 -1.87
N GLN A 159 6.50 20.78 -1.04
CA GLN A 159 6.18 22.19 -0.75
C GLN A 159 7.05 22.70 0.40
N ARG A 160 6.98 22.03 1.56
CA ARG A 160 7.75 22.41 2.75
C ARG A 160 8.28 21.22 3.51
N ARG A 161 9.41 21.45 4.18
CA ARG A 161 9.96 20.56 5.21
C ARG A 161 9.82 21.23 6.58
N TYR A 162 9.39 20.45 7.56
CA TYR A 162 9.30 20.83 8.97
C TYR A 162 10.15 19.90 9.81
N LEU A 163 11.02 20.45 10.66
CA LEU A 163 11.94 19.68 11.49
C LEU A 163 12.04 20.26 12.90
N LEU A 164 11.93 19.38 13.90
CA LEU A 164 12.39 19.62 15.27
C LEU A 164 13.83 19.10 15.41
N ASN A 165 14.81 20.01 15.34
CA ASN A 165 16.22 19.66 15.35
C ASN A 165 16.75 19.45 16.78
N THR A 166 16.40 18.33 17.40
CA THR A 166 16.73 18.02 18.79
C THR A 166 16.83 16.52 19.04
N ASP A 167 17.24 16.15 20.25
CA ASP A 167 17.30 14.75 20.72
C ASP A 167 16.00 14.30 21.37
N ILE A 168 15.86 12.98 21.55
CA ILE A 168 14.68 12.37 22.13
C ILE A 168 14.44 12.79 23.59
N GLU A 169 15.52 12.97 24.38
CA GLU A 169 15.43 13.38 25.79
C GLU A 169 14.79 14.76 25.95
N THR A 170 15.06 15.66 25.00
CA THR A 170 14.44 16.98 24.93
C THR A 170 12.99 16.86 24.47
N LEU A 171 12.71 16.07 23.43
CA LEU A 171 11.33 15.85 22.94
C LEU A 171 10.41 15.31 24.03
N SER A 172 10.89 14.37 24.87
CA SER A 172 10.12 13.81 25.99
C SER A 172 9.65 14.84 27.02
N LYS A 173 10.23 16.05 27.04
CA LYS A 173 9.82 17.14 27.94
C LYS A 173 8.65 17.95 27.40
N TYR A 174 8.29 17.76 26.13
CA TYR A 174 7.22 18.48 25.43
C TYR A 174 6.10 17.53 25.01
N LEU A 175 5.80 16.51 25.81
CA LEU A 175 4.60 15.70 25.62
C LEU A 175 3.35 16.53 25.89
N LEU A 176 2.32 16.37 25.08
CA LEU A 176 1.01 16.95 25.35
C LEU A 176 0.43 16.40 26.66
N SER A 177 -0.21 17.26 27.45
CA SER A 177 -0.87 16.84 28.70
C SER A 177 -1.89 15.73 28.46
N SER A 178 -2.68 15.84 27.39
CA SER A 178 -3.65 14.81 26.98
C SER A 178 -2.99 13.44 26.71
N PHE A 179 -1.83 13.41 26.04
CA PHE A 179 -1.10 12.17 25.82
C PHE A 179 -0.59 11.57 27.15
N VAL A 180 -0.08 12.42 28.05
CA VAL A 180 0.37 11.97 29.38
C VAL A 180 -0.80 11.44 30.22
N GLU A 181 -1.97 12.09 30.17
CA GLU A 181 -3.20 11.63 30.83
C GLU A 181 -3.62 10.25 30.28
N ASP A 182 -3.61 10.08 28.96
CA ASP A 182 -3.96 8.83 28.30
C ASP A 182 -2.98 7.70 28.67
N LEU A 183 -1.66 7.97 28.71
CA LEU A 183 -0.63 7.04 29.18
C LEU A 183 -0.82 6.57 30.64
N ASN A 184 -1.59 7.31 31.44
CA ASN A 184 -1.92 6.94 32.82
C ASN A 184 -3.29 6.25 32.93
N LYS A 185 -4.14 6.34 31.91
CA LYS A 185 -5.51 5.86 31.92
C LYS A 185 -5.72 4.57 31.14
N TYR A 186 -5.07 4.44 29.98
CA TYR A 186 -5.31 3.34 29.04
C TYR A 186 -4.17 2.33 29.05
N SER A 187 -4.46 1.12 28.55
CA SER A 187 -3.44 0.10 28.32
C SER A 187 -2.50 0.51 27.19
N ALA A 188 -1.29 -0.06 27.19
CA ALA A 188 -0.31 0.16 26.13
C ALA A 188 -0.87 -0.18 24.74
N ASP A 189 -1.59 -1.30 24.59
CA ASP A 189 -2.21 -1.66 23.31
C ASP A 189 -3.21 -0.59 22.83
N LYS A 190 -3.99 -0.01 23.76
CA LYS A 190 -4.93 1.05 23.41
C LYS A 190 -4.24 2.36 23.00
N ILE A 191 -3.11 2.69 23.63
CA ILE A 191 -2.29 3.84 23.24
C ILE A 191 -1.75 3.65 21.83
N VAL A 192 -1.26 2.46 21.48
CA VAL A 192 -0.76 2.17 20.12
C VAL A 192 -1.87 2.32 19.08
N GLU A 193 -3.10 1.88 19.36
CA GLU A 193 -4.23 2.12 18.45
C GLU A 193 -4.52 3.61 18.24
N MET A 194 -4.46 4.41 19.31
CA MET A 194 -4.85 5.83 19.31
C MET A 194 -3.76 6.74 18.71
N TYR A 195 -2.50 6.47 19.05
CA TYR A 195 -1.35 7.33 18.75
C TYR A 195 -0.39 6.70 17.72
N GLY A 196 -0.61 5.46 17.31
CA GLY A 196 0.28 4.76 16.39
C GLY A 196 1.55 4.30 17.08
N THR A 197 2.54 3.98 16.25
CA THR A 197 3.78 3.32 16.68
C THR A 197 4.98 4.26 16.73
N HIS A 198 4.90 5.40 16.02
CA HIS A 198 5.99 6.35 15.86
C HIS A 198 5.53 7.79 16.05
N VAL A 199 6.46 8.71 16.31
CA VAL A 199 6.23 10.16 16.35
C VAL A 199 6.98 10.87 15.22
N LEU A 200 6.27 11.76 14.52
CA LEU A 200 6.79 12.50 13.37
C LEU A 200 7.53 13.77 13.82
N THR A 201 8.85 13.87 13.58
CA THR A 201 9.63 15.08 13.93
C THR A 201 10.43 15.68 12.79
N ASN A 202 10.41 15.07 11.60
CA ASN A 202 10.98 15.58 10.37
C ASN A 202 10.12 15.17 9.17
N ILE A 203 9.18 16.03 8.80
CA ILE A 203 8.18 15.75 7.78
C ILE A 203 8.38 16.61 6.55
N THR A 204 7.97 16.09 5.41
CA THR A 204 7.79 16.87 4.18
C THR A 204 6.32 16.84 3.79
N VAL A 205 5.76 18.02 3.58
CA VAL A 205 4.39 18.21 3.12
C VAL A 205 4.39 18.78 1.71
N GLY A 206 3.31 18.50 1.00
CA GLY A 206 3.14 18.91 -0.38
C GLY A 206 1.95 18.22 -1.01
N GLY A 207 2.09 17.84 -2.28
CA GLY A 207 1.05 17.13 -3.01
C GLY A 207 1.62 15.94 -3.73
N LYS A 208 0.84 14.87 -3.86
CA LYS A 208 1.18 13.71 -4.68
C LYS A 208 -0.03 13.09 -5.36
N TYR A 209 0.23 12.50 -6.52
CA TYR A 209 -0.57 11.41 -7.06
C TYR A 209 0.15 10.10 -6.78
N THR A 210 -0.58 9.10 -6.30
CA THR A 210 -0.07 7.74 -6.08
C THR A 210 -0.88 6.77 -6.92
N ALA A 211 -0.24 6.08 -7.86
CA ALA A 211 -0.80 4.91 -8.55
C ALA A 211 -0.45 3.64 -7.80
N TYR A 212 -1.46 2.89 -7.38
CA TYR A 212 -1.40 1.53 -6.88
C TYR A 212 -1.74 0.60 -8.05
N TYR A 213 -0.71 -0.01 -8.63
CA TYR A 213 -0.80 -0.85 -9.81
C TYR A 213 -0.43 -2.31 -9.49
N LYS A 214 -1.33 -3.25 -9.74
CA LYS A 214 -1.03 -4.69 -9.62
C LYS A 214 -1.32 -5.39 -10.93
N SER A 215 -0.57 -6.44 -11.23
CA SER A 215 -0.65 -7.15 -12.51
C SER A 215 -0.26 -8.62 -12.37
N ALA A 216 -0.91 -9.48 -13.14
CA ALA A 216 -0.43 -10.84 -13.37
C ALA A 216 0.61 -10.82 -14.50
N ILE A 217 1.76 -11.45 -14.26
CA ILE A 217 2.85 -11.56 -15.25
C ILE A 217 3.13 -13.05 -15.44
N ILE A 218 2.69 -13.57 -16.58
CA ILE A 218 2.61 -15.02 -16.86
C ILE A 218 3.83 -15.50 -17.66
N GLU A 219 4.33 -14.68 -18.58
CA GLU A 219 5.40 -15.07 -19.51
C GLU A 219 6.81 -14.93 -18.92
N GLU A 220 6.92 -14.58 -17.64
CA GLU A 220 8.18 -14.29 -16.97
C GLU A 220 8.20 -14.87 -15.56
N ASN A 221 9.33 -15.47 -15.18
CA ASN A 221 9.52 -16.11 -13.88
C ASN A 221 10.59 -15.43 -13.03
N SER A 222 11.43 -14.57 -13.62
CA SER A 222 12.42 -13.79 -12.89
C SER A 222 11.76 -12.74 -12.02
N SER A 223 12.11 -12.73 -10.72
CA SER A 223 11.66 -11.69 -9.80
C SER A 223 12.08 -10.29 -10.27
N THR A 224 13.28 -10.16 -10.84
CA THR A 224 13.78 -8.88 -11.35
C THR A 224 12.95 -8.39 -12.53
N GLU A 225 12.74 -9.24 -13.53
CA GLU A 225 11.97 -8.85 -14.73
C GLU A 225 10.50 -8.59 -14.38
N LYS A 226 9.89 -9.41 -13.51
CA LYS A 226 8.53 -9.15 -12.99
C LYS A 226 8.43 -7.77 -12.34
N THR A 227 9.43 -7.41 -11.53
CA THR A 227 9.50 -6.10 -10.86
C THR A 227 9.60 -4.95 -11.87
N GLU A 228 10.41 -5.10 -12.91
CA GLU A 228 10.54 -4.10 -13.97
C GLU A 228 9.26 -3.96 -14.81
N ILE A 229 8.62 -5.09 -15.16
CA ILE A 229 7.37 -5.12 -15.94
C ILE A 229 6.21 -4.48 -15.17
N VAL A 230 6.03 -4.81 -13.89
CA VAL A 230 4.96 -4.19 -13.09
C VAL A 230 5.23 -2.70 -12.84
N SER A 231 6.50 -2.33 -12.63
CA SER A 231 6.90 -0.92 -12.53
C SER A 231 6.59 -0.16 -13.81
N ALA A 232 6.87 -0.75 -14.97
CA ALA A 232 6.55 -0.16 -16.27
C ALA A 232 5.04 0.09 -16.43
N GLY A 233 4.20 -0.83 -15.96
CA GLY A 233 2.74 -0.65 -15.99
C GLY A 233 2.24 0.54 -15.17
N ALA A 234 2.75 0.72 -13.95
CA ALA A 234 2.41 1.88 -13.12
C ALA A 234 2.85 3.21 -13.76
N LYS A 235 4.10 3.24 -14.26
CA LYS A 235 4.72 4.40 -14.91
C LYS A 235 3.97 4.80 -16.19
N TYR A 236 3.68 3.83 -17.05
CA TYR A 236 2.95 4.03 -18.30
C TYR A 236 1.57 4.64 -18.05
N ASN A 237 0.83 4.10 -17.08
CA ASN A 237 -0.51 4.59 -16.76
C ASN A 237 -0.52 6.01 -16.20
N LEU A 238 0.44 6.38 -15.34
CA LEU A 238 0.58 7.77 -14.88
C LEU A 238 0.97 8.72 -16.02
N SER A 239 1.93 8.31 -16.85
CA SER A 239 2.37 9.11 -18.00
C SER A 239 1.21 9.38 -18.99
N ASN A 240 0.39 8.37 -19.28
CA ASN A 240 -0.77 8.49 -20.16
C ASN A 240 -1.83 9.50 -19.70
N ILE A 241 -1.89 9.81 -18.40
CA ILE A 241 -2.78 10.85 -17.86
C ILE A 241 -2.08 12.18 -17.62
N GLY A 242 -0.89 12.39 -18.18
CA GLY A 242 -0.14 13.64 -18.07
C GLY A 242 0.69 13.77 -16.78
N LEU A 243 0.84 12.69 -16.00
CA LEU A 243 1.65 12.65 -14.79
C LEU A 243 3.02 12.02 -15.06
N ASP A 244 3.92 12.79 -15.65
CA ASP A 244 5.34 12.46 -15.82
C ASP A 244 6.17 13.74 -15.67
N ALA A 245 6.75 13.95 -14.49
CA ALA A 245 7.45 15.18 -14.13
C ALA A 245 8.72 15.43 -14.96
N HIS A 246 9.28 14.39 -15.58
CA HIS A 246 10.56 14.46 -16.29
C HIS A 246 10.56 13.78 -17.67
N GLY A 247 9.40 13.33 -18.17
CA GLY A 247 9.29 12.56 -19.42
C GLY A 247 10.03 11.21 -19.37
N SER A 248 10.37 10.73 -18.16
CA SER A 248 11.20 9.52 -18.01
C SER A 248 10.39 8.24 -18.03
N TRP A 249 9.06 8.35 -17.89
CA TRP A 249 8.11 7.24 -17.84
C TRP A 249 7.42 7.01 -19.19
N SER A 250 7.53 7.95 -20.13
CA SER A 250 7.05 7.82 -21.52
C SER A 250 8.08 7.22 -22.50
N LYS A 251 9.06 6.46 -22.02
CA LYS A 251 10.12 5.87 -22.88
C LYS A 251 9.62 4.61 -23.56
N THR A 252 10.08 4.33 -24.78
CA THR A 252 9.74 3.11 -25.54
C THR A 252 9.95 1.82 -24.76
N GLU A 253 11.00 1.74 -23.92
CA GLU A 253 11.23 0.56 -23.07
C GLU A 253 10.07 0.33 -22.08
N VAL A 254 9.51 1.39 -21.50
CA VAL A 254 8.36 1.30 -20.58
C VAL A 254 7.13 0.78 -21.33
N GLU A 255 6.90 1.25 -22.56
CA GLU A 255 5.79 0.79 -23.40
C GLU A 255 5.93 -0.69 -23.77
N GLU A 256 7.11 -1.13 -24.19
CA GLU A 256 7.35 -2.53 -24.55
C GLU A 256 7.22 -3.47 -23.34
N ARG A 257 7.74 -3.08 -22.18
CA ARG A 257 7.59 -3.86 -20.95
C ARG A 257 6.13 -3.89 -20.48
N ASN A 258 5.40 -2.78 -20.62
CA ASN A 258 4.01 -2.72 -20.22
C ASN A 258 3.13 -3.73 -20.96
N LYS A 259 3.43 -4.07 -22.22
CA LYS A 259 2.69 -5.08 -23.01
C LYS A 259 2.70 -6.47 -22.37
N LYS A 260 3.63 -6.76 -21.46
CA LYS A 260 3.72 -8.04 -20.74
C LYS A 260 2.82 -8.11 -19.49
N ASN A 261 2.19 -7.00 -19.10
CA ASN A 261 1.22 -6.98 -18.01
C ASN A 261 -0.13 -7.55 -18.47
N SER A 262 -0.77 -8.33 -17.60
CA SER A 262 -2.08 -8.93 -17.87
C SER A 262 -2.95 -8.90 -16.61
N ASN A 263 -4.28 -8.86 -16.78
CA ASN A 263 -5.24 -8.83 -15.67
C ASN A 263 -4.88 -7.77 -14.61
N TRP A 264 -4.46 -6.60 -15.06
CA TRP A 264 -3.96 -5.55 -14.18
C TRP A 264 -5.08 -4.63 -13.70
N GLU A 265 -4.85 -4.04 -12.53
CA GLU A 265 -5.71 -3.00 -11.95
C GLU A 265 -4.82 -1.81 -11.60
N CYS A 266 -5.29 -0.60 -11.90
CA CYS A 266 -4.61 0.63 -11.55
C CYS A 266 -5.56 1.58 -10.83
N TYR A 267 -5.23 1.87 -9.58
CA TYR A 267 -5.96 2.78 -8.73
C TYR A 267 -5.09 3.99 -8.42
N ILE A 268 -5.55 5.20 -8.73
CA ILE A 268 -4.78 6.43 -8.52
C ILE A 268 -5.49 7.32 -7.50
N LYS A 269 -4.74 7.76 -6.49
CA LYS A 269 -5.23 8.65 -5.43
C LYS A 269 -4.45 9.95 -5.43
N ALA A 270 -5.16 11.07 -5.34
CA ALA A 270 -4.60 12.41 -5.20
C ALA A 270 -4.62 12.85 -3.73
N LEU A 271 -3.50 13.35 -3.23
CA LEU A 271 -3.37 13.90 -1.89
C LEU A 271 -2.64 15.25 -1.97
N GLY A 272 -3.25 16.32 -1.46
CA GLY A 272 -2.73 17.68 -1.57
C GLY A 272 -2.94 18.32 -2.95
N GLY A 273 -2.91 19.65 -2.98
CA GLY A 273 -3.31 20.46 -4.14
C GLY A 273 -4.82 20.48 -4.37
N SER A 274 -5.23 21.09 -5.49
CA SER A 274 -6.64 21.29 -5.88
C SER A 274 -7.42 20.00 -6.13
N THR A 275 -6.74 18.89 -6.38
CA THR A 275 -7.34 17.58 -6.67
C THR A 275 -7.35 16.65 -5.47
N SER A 276 -6.94 17.11 -4.28
CA SER A 276 -6.91 16.28 -3.07
C SER A 276 -8.25 15.58 -2.82
N GLY A 277 -8.20 14.27 -2.52
CA GLY A 277 -9.39 13.44 -2.35
C GLY A 277 -9.92 12.82 -3.65
N THR A 278 -9.40 13.24 -4.81
CA THR A 278 -9.77 12.66 -6.11
C THR A 278 -9.20 11.25 -6.22
N THR A 279 -10.02 10.39 -6.81
CA THR A 279 -9.73 8.99 -7.02
C THR A 279 -10.05 8.63 -8.46
N ILE A 280 -9.14 7.92 -9.10
CA ILE A 280 -9.23 7.51 -10.50
C ILE A 280 -8.97 6.00 -10.56
N THR A 281 -9.79 5.28 -11.33
CA THR A 281 -9.54 3.89 -11.67
C THR A 281 -9.29 3.80 -13.17
N LEU A 282 -8.20 3.17 -13.58
CA LEU A 282 -7.90 2.89 -14.99
C LEU A 282 -8.14 1.40 -15.26
N ALA A 283 -8.72 1.10 -16.43
CA ALA A 283 -9.02 -0.26 -16.86
C ALA A 283 -8.31 -0.59 -18.19
N PRO A 284 -7.95 -1.86 -18.44
CA PRO A 284 -7.15 -2.30 -19.60
C PRO A 284 -7.66 -1.89 -20.99
N GLU A 285 -8.95 -1.58 -21.13
CA GLU A 285 -9.61 -1.30 -22.41
C GLU A 285 -10.21 0.11 -22.50
N GLN A 286 -10.18 0.85 -21.39
CA GLN A 286 -10.65 2.22 -21.32
C GLN A 286 -9.42 3.10 -21.15
N GLY A 287 -8.76 3.41 -22.27
CA GLY A 287 -7.73 4.45 -22.28
C GLY A 287 -8.27 5.71 -21.58
N PRO A 288 -7.41 6.47 -20.89
CA PRO A 288 -7.90 7.53 -20.03
C PRO A 288 -8.69 8.57 -20.83
N SER A 289 -9.93 8.84 -20.43
CA SER A 289 -10.79 9.85 -21.05
C SER A 289 -10.45 11.28 -20.62
N PHE A 290 -9.39 11.46 -19.83
CA PHE A 290 -9.00 12.71 -19.21
C PHE A 290 -7.47 12.79 -19.13
N SER A 291 -6.96 14.01 -18.94
CA SER A 291 -5.56 14.29 -18.68
C SER A 291 -5.45 15.29 -17.54
N ILE A 292 -4.45 15.12 -16.69
CA ILE A 292 -4.12 16.03 -15.60
C ILE A 292 -3.09 17.02 -16.11
N ASN A 293 -3.41 18.31 -15.99
CA ASN A 293 -2.43 19.35 -16.23
C ASN A 293 -1.46 19.41 -15.03
N LEU A 294 -0.28 18.79 -15.19
CA LEU A 294 0.74 18.73 -14.14
C LEU A 294 1.17 20.12 -13.65
N GLY A 295 1.26 21.10 -14.56
CA GLY A 295 1.63 22.49 -14.21
C GLY A 295 0.58 23.14 -13.31
N ALA A 296 -0.69 23.10 -13.72
CA ALA A 296 -1.79 23.67 -12.94
C ALA A 296 -1.95 22.97 -11.58
N TRP A 297 -1.81 21.64 -11.53
CA TRP A 297 -1.82 20.91 -10.27
C TRP A 297 -0.65 21.33 -9.36
N THR A 298 0.56 21.42 -9.90
CA THR A 298 1.76 21.84 -9.18
C THR A 298 1.59 23.23 -8.57
N GLU A 299 1.02 24.18 -9.31
CA GLU A 299 0.72 25.53 -8.82
C GLU A 299 -0.28 25.53 -7.66
N SER A 300 -1.25 24.60 -7.69
CA SER A 300 -2.26 24.47 -6.64
C SER A 300 -1.75 23.83 -5.34
N VAL A 301 -0.57 23.21 -5.34
CA VAL A 301 0.06 22.68 -4.12
C VAL A 301 0.76 23.83 -3.40
N ASP A 302 0.06 24.49 -2.50
CA ASP A 302 0.58 25.56 -1.64
C ASP A 302 0.61 25.14 -0.17
N ASP A 303 0.91 26.07 0.74
CA ASP A 303 1.04 25.77 2.18
C ASP A 303 -0.27 25.31 2.84
N GLN A 304 -1.44 25.72 2.32
CA GLN A 304 -2.75 25.37 2.88
C GLN A 304 -3.30 24.07 2.28
N HIS A 305 -2.94 23.81 1.03
CA HIS A 305 -3.34 22.62 0.28
C HIS A 305 -2.26 21.52 0.33
N SER A 306 -1.26 21.64 1.19
CA SER A 306 -0.27 20.61 1.41
C SER A 306 -0.76 19.53 2.38
N ARG A 307 -0.27 18.31 2.19
CA ARG A 307 -0.47 17.17 3.08
C ARG A 307 0.84 16.41 3.26
N LEU A 308 0.94 15.65 4.34
CA LEU A 308 2.07 14.74 4.56
C LEU A 308 2.18 13.77 3.39
N PHE A 309 3.38 13.65 2.81
CA PHE A 309 3.64 12.62 1.82
C PHE A 309 5.00 11.94 1.96
N ASP A 310 5.89 12.48 2.78
CA ASP A 310 7.23 11.94 3.01
C ASP A 310 7.73 12.30 4.42
N VAL A 311 8.59 11.44 4.99
CA VAL A 311 9.21 11.63 6.31
C VAL A 311 10.67 11.26 6.24
N ASN A 312 11.48 11.87 7.12
CA ASN A 312 12.84 11.39 7.33
C ASN A 312 12.86 10.44 8.53
N TRP A 313 13.01 9.15 8.26
CA TRP A 313 13.04 8.12 9.30
C TRP A 313 14.23 8.22 10.27
N ASN A 314 15.31 8.94 9.93
CA ASN A 314 16.41 9.24 10.86
C ASN A 314 16.05 10.30 11.91
N ALA A 315 14.91 10.97 11.74
CA ALA A 315 14.34 11.91 12.69
C ALA A 315 12.83 11.64 12.80
N THR A 316 12.52 10.37 13.05
CA THR A 316 11.21 9.83 13.42
C THR A 316 11.52 8.75 14.44
N TYR A 317 10.78 8.69 15.53
CA TYR A 317 11.14 7.85 16.68
C TYR A 317 10.00 6.89 17.00
N PRO A 318 10.30 5.65 17.45
CA PRO A 318 9.29 4.80 18.06
C PRO A 318 8.63 5.52 19.25
N ILE A 319 7.32 5.39 19.40
CA ILE A 319 6.55 6.12 20.41
C ILE A 319 7.03 5.82 21.83
N TYR A 320 7.49 4.59 22.10
CA TYR A 320 7.98 4.19 23.41
C TYR A 320 9.27 4.88 23.82
N ASP A 321 10.05 5.45 22.87
CA ASP A 321 11.29 6.14 23.21
C ASP A 321 11.05 7.50 23.86
N LEU A 322 9.85 8.05 23.72
CA LEU A 322 9.43 9.26 24.42
C LEU A 322 9.12 9.03 25.91
N ILE A 323 8.87 7.78 26.33
CA ILE A 323 8.40 7.45 27.68
C ILE A 323 9.60 7.31 28.62
N SER A 324 9.67 8.15 29.65
CA SER A 324 10.78 8.15 30.62
C SER A 324 10.68 7.05 31.68
N ASP A 325 9.47 6.63 32.04
CA ASP A 325 9.27 5.52 32.99
C ASP A 325 9.72 4.19 32.32
N PRO A 326 10.72 3.48 32.88
CA PRO A 326 11.30 2.32 32.22
C PRO A 326 10.33 1.13 32.12
N ILE A 327 9.40 0.99 33.07
CA ILE A 327 8.41 -0.10 33.06
C ILE A 327 7.39 0.18 31.97
N LYS A 328 6.80 1.40 31.96
CA LYS A 328 5.83 1.79 30.93
C LYS A 328 6.44 1.81 29.54
N LYS A 329 7.71 2.21 29.41
CA LYS A 329 8.45 2.16 28.15
C LYS A 329 8.53 0.73 27.62
N GLN A 330 8.88 -0.24 28.47
CA GLN A 330 8.96 -1.64 28.08
C GLN A 330 7.59 -2.21 27.70
N GLU A 331 6.55 -1.91 28.49
CA GLU A 331 5.17 -2.31 28.17
C GLU A 331 4.69 -1.74 26.84
N MET A 332 4.97 -0.46 26.57
CA MET A 332 4.63 0.20 25.30
C MET A 332 5.35 -0.46 24.12
N LYS A 333 6.63 -0.78 24.28
CA LYS A 333 7.43 -1.44 23.26
C LYS A 333 6.87 -2.81 22.89
N GLU A 334 6.52 -3.62 23.88
CA GLU A 334 5.90 -4.93 23.66
C GLU A 334 4.53 -4.80 22.99
N ALA A 335 3.73 -3.80 23.36
CA ALA A 335 2.47 -3.51 22.69
C ALA A 335 2.66 -3.11 21.22
N VAL A 336 3.66 -2.28 20.91
CA VAL A 336 4.01 -1.94 19.52
C VAL A 336 4.37 -3.18 18.73
N PHE A 337 5.16 -4.10 19.28
CA PHE A 337 5.54 -5.33 18.59
C PHE A 337 4.35 -6.25 18.35
N ARG A 338 3.52 -6.50 19.38
CA ARG A 338 2.27 -7.28 19.24
C ARG A 338 1.34 -6.66 18.20
N TYR A 339 1.19 -5.34 18.22
CA TYR A 339 0.35 -4.62 17.28
C TYR A 339 0.85 -4.82 15.84
N ILE A 340 2.14 -4.66 15.59
CA ILE A 340 2.72 -4.90 14.25
C ILE A 340 2.57 -6.36 13.81
N ASP A 341 2.79 -7.31 14.73
CA ASP A 341 2.62 -8.74 14.44
C ASP A 341 1.18 -9.09 14.06
N SER A 342 0.19 -8.41 14.66
CA SER A 342 -1.23 -8.57 14.31
C SER A 342 -1.59 -8.08 12.90
N LYS A 343 -0.71 -7.29 12.26
CA LYS A 343 -0.93 -6.69 10.94
C LYS A 343 -0.17 -7.40 9.82
N LYS A 344 0.51 -8.50 10.12
CA LYS A 344 1.20 -9.32 9.11
C LYS A 344 0.21 -9.80 8.05
N ILE A 345 0.64 -9.76 6.80
CA ILE A 345 -0.11 -10.34 5.68
C ILE A 345 0.29 -11.79 5.46
N ASP A 346 -0.69 -12.61 5.10
CA ASP A 346 -0.51 -14.02 4.75
C ASP A 346 -0.74 -14.20 3.25
N VAL A 347 0.36 -14.34 2.51
CA VAL A 347 0.37 -14.39 1.04
C VAL A 347 0.10 -15.81 0.58
N LEU A 348 -0.99 -16.00 -0.17
CA LEU A 348 -1.27 -17.28 -0.81
C LEU A 348 -0.27 -17.55 -1.92
N ASP A 349 0.42 -18.69 -1.84
CA ASP A 349 1.33 -19.13 -2.90
C ASP A 349 0.56 -19.84 -4.02
N LEU A 350 0.18 -19.09 -5.05
CA LEU A 350 -0.59 -19.54 -6.19
C LEU A 350 0.30 -19.81 -7.41
N HIS A 351 0.08 -20.98 -8.02
CA HIS A 351 0.81 -21.42 -9.20
C HIS A 351 -0.12 -21.42 -10.41
N PRO A 352 0.31 -20.92 -11.59
CA PRO A 352 -0.48 -21.01 -12.80
C PRO A 352 -0.63 -22.48 -13.23
N LEU A 353 -1.85 -22.91 -13.54
CA LEU A 353 -2.11 -24.18 -14.19
C LEU A 353 -2.26 -23.96 -15.69
N TYR A 354 -1.28 -24.43 -16.45
CA TYR A 354 -1.27 -24.32 -17.91
C TYR A 354 -2.07 -25.45 -18.55
N GLN A 355 -2.81 -25.15 -19.62
CA GLN A 355 -3.37 -26.15 -20.52
C GLN A 355 -2.48 -26.33 -21.74
N PHE A 356 -2.27 -27.59 -22.10
CA PHE A 356 -1.56 -28.03 -23.29
C PHE A 356 -2.48 -28.92 -24.12
N ALA A 357 -2.43 -28.78 -25.45
CA ALA A 357 -3.27 -29.55 -26.38
C ALA A 357 -2.41 -30.40 -27.34
N LYS A 358 -2.91 -31.59 -27.66
CA LYS A 358 -2.35 -32.44 -28.72
C LYS A 358 -3.49 -33.19 -29.42
N GLY A 359 -3.89 -32.71 -30.59
CA GLY A 359 -5.12 -33.17 -31.23
C GLY A 359 -6.34 -32.81 -30.38
N SER A 360 -7.17 -33.79 -30.04
CA SER A 360 -8.35 -33.62 -29.17
C SER A 360 -8.06 -33.85 -27.68
N SER A 361 -6.80 -34.07 -27.31
CA SER A 361 -6.40 -34.35 -25.93
C SER A 361 -5.87 -33.09 -25.24
N PHE A 362 -6.17 -32.95 -23.95
CA PHE A 362 -5.66 -31.88 -23.09
C PHE A 362 -4.77 -32.45 -21.97
N HIS A 363 -3.75 -31.71 -21.61
CA HIS A 363 -2.86 -31.97 -20.47
C HIS A 363 -2.72 -30.70 -19.65
N TYR A 364 -2.71 -30.83 -18.33
CA TYR A 364 -2.61 -29.70 -17.40
C TYR A 364 -1.35 -29.85 -16.55
N ASN A 365 -0.57 -28.78 -16.45
CA ASN A 365 0.66 -28.78 -15.65
C ASN A 365 0.94 -27.39 -15.09
N THR A 366 1.57 -27.31 -13.93
CA THR A 366 2.04 -26.05 -13.34
C THR A 366 3.40 -25.61 -13.87
N ASP A 367 4.15 -26.54 -14.46
CA ASP A 367 5.42 -26.24 -15.12
C ASP A 367 5.22 -25.91 -16.59
N LEU A 368 6.10 -25.02 -17.11
CA LEU A 368 6.21 -24.71 -18.52
C LEU A 368 6.91 -25.85 -19.27
N TYR A 369 6.22 -26.98 -19.42
CA TYR A 369 6.75 -28.17 -20.10
C TYR A 369 5.85 -28.62 -21.24
N SER A 370 6.41 -28.75 -22.44
CA SER A 370 5.67 -29.17 -23.63
C SER A 370 6.42 -30.26 -24.39
N LEU A 371 6.02 -31.53 -24.24
CA LEU A 371 6.50 -32.68 -25.01
C LEU A 371 5.88 -32.74 -26.42
N GLY A 372 5.98 -31.64 -27.16
CA GLY A 372 5.28 -31.46 -28.44
C GLY A 372 3.76 -31.30 -28.28
N TRP A 373 3.32 -30.84 -27.11
CA TRP A 373 1.95 -30.37 -26.89
C TRP A 373 1.94 -28.85 -27.07
N GLU A 374 0.91 -28.31 -27.71
CA GLU A 374 0.76 -26.87 -27.91
C GLU A 374 0.24 -26.21 -26.62
N ARG A 375 0.95 -25.22 -26.10
CA ARG A 375 0.51 -24.47 -24.92
C ARG A 375 -0.63 -23.53 -25.29
N GLN A 376 -1.80 -23.72 -24.69
CA GLN A 376 -2.98 -22.87 -24.92
C GLN A 376 -3.12 -21.71 -23.93
N GLY A 377 -2.36 -21.73 -22.82
CA GLY A 377 -2.30 -20.64 -21.85
C GLY A 377 -2.60 -21.09 -20.43
N VAL A 378 -2.83 -20.12 -19.54
CA VAL A 378 -3.21 -20.37 -18.14
C VAL A 378 -4.71 -20.57 -18.06
N MET A 379 -5.13 -21.69 -17.46
CA MET A 379 -6.55 -21.99 -17.23
C MET A 379 -7.04 -21.43 -15.90
N CYS A 380 -6.26 -21.63 -14.84
CA CYS A 380 -6.57 -21.15 -13.50
C CYS A 380 -5.28 -21.08 -12.67
N TYR A 381 -5.42 -20.68 -11.42
CA TYR A 381 -4.34 -20.69 -10.44
C TYR A 381 -4.67 -21.70 -9.35
N VAL A 382 -3.68 -22.48 -8.93
CA VAL A 382 -3.85 -23.57 -7.97
C VAL A 382 -2.94 -23.40 -6.76
N LEU A 383 -3.39 -23.91 -5.61
CA LEU A 383 -2.58 -24.09 -4.42
C LEU A 383 -1.91 -25.46 -4.49
N LEU A 384 -0.58 -25.51 -4.34
CA LEU A 384 0.15 -26.79 -4.30
C LEU A 384 0.06 -27.49 -2.94
N GLN A 385 -0.33 -26.75 -1.89
CA GLN A 385 -0.45 -27.28 -0.53
C GLN A 385 -1.86 -27.84 -0.28
N LYS A 386 -1.94 -29.03 0.31
CA LYS A 386 -3.20 -29.65 0.74
C LYS A 386 -3.70 -29.00 2.04
N GLY A 387 -5.02 -28.84 2.18
CA GLY A 387 -5.68 -28.50 3.45
C GLY A 387 -6.05 -27.04 3.65
N ASN A 388 -6.11 -26.22 2.58
CA ASN A 388 -6.72 -24.90 2.68
C ASN A 388 -8.25 -25.06 2.63
N GLU A 389 -8.93 -24.71 3.73
CA GLU A 389 -10.36 -25.03 3.95
C GLU A 389 -11.30 -24.37 2.92
N ASP A 390 -10.84 -23.31 2.25
CA ASP A 390 -11.60 -22.55 1.27
C ASP A 390 -11.24 -22.85 -0.21
N ALA A 391 -10.51 -23.94 -0.47
CA ALA A 391 -10.08 -24.32 -1.82
C ALA A 391 -10.96 -25.42 -2.45
N ILE A 392 -11.28 -25.26 -3.74
CA ILE A 392 -11.96 -26.31 -4.51
C ILE A 392 -10.93 -27.33 -4.99
N PRO A 393 -11.05 -28.63 -4.66
CA PRO A 393 -10.11 -29.65 -5.10
C PRO A 393 -10.20 -29.85 -6.62
N LEU A 394 -9.06 -29.76 -7.30
CA LEU A 394 -8.93 -30.16 -8.70
C LEU A 394 -8.50 -31.63 -8.76
N TYR A 395 -9.42 -32.50 -9.18
CA TYR A 395 -9.15 -33.93 -9.33
C TYR A 395 -8.52 -34.18 -10.71
N GLN A 396 -7.34 -34.78 -10.72
CA GLN A 396 -6.76 -35.37 -11.92
C GLN A 396 -7.33 -36.79 -12.07
N PHE A 397 -8.03 -37.04 -13.18
CA PHE A 397 -8.56 -38.36 -13.54
C PHE A 397 -7.61 -39.10 -14.48
#